data_AF-A0A497N3P1-F1
#
_entry.id   AF-A0A497N3P1-F1
#
_cell.length_a   1.000
_cell.length_b   1.000
_cell.length_c   1.000
_cell.angle_alpha   90.00
_cell.angle_beta   90.00
_cell.angle_gamma   90.00
#
_symmetry.space_group_name_H-M   'P 1'
#
loop_
_entity.id
_entity.type
_entity.pdbx_description
1 polymer ?
#
loop_
_entity_poly.entity_id
_entity_poly.type
_entity_poly.pdbx_seq_one_letter_code
_entity_poly.pdbx_strand_id
1 'polypeptide(L)' 'MNEYARGAFECLSWIEVRMRELEGSPRRWEVLKREVSEAIADIRWGAGIDFRERLRAISRP' A
#
# COMPACT_ATOMS: atom_id res chain seq x y z
N MET A 1 -20.46 -5.62 -8.97
CA MET A 1 -19.47 -4.55 -8.75
C MET A 1 -18.42 -4.68 -9.85
N ASN A 2 -18.14 -3.65 -10.65
CA ASN A 2 -17.12 -3.78 -11.70
C ASN A 2 -15.71 -3.88 -11.09
N GLU A 3 -14.72 -4.35 -11.86
CA GLU A 3 -13.35 -4.59 -11.37
C GLU A 3 -12.68 -3.34 -10.81
N TYR A 4 -12.94 -2.17 -11.40
CA TYR A 4 -12.44 -0.89 -10.90
C TYR A 4 -13.00 -0.57 -9.51
N ALA A 5 -14.31 -0.73 -9.31
CA ALA A 5 -14.96 -0.50 -8.03
C ALA A 5 -14.50 -1.49 -6.96
N ARG A 6 -14.21 -2.74 -7.35
CA ARG A 6 -13.62 -3.75 -6.45
C ARG A 6 -12.20 -3.39 -6.03
N GLY A 7 -11.34 -3.01 -6.98
CA GLY A 7 -9.98 -2.61 -6.67
C GLY A 7 -9.92 -1.35 -5.80
N ALA A 8 -10.79 -0.37 -6.08
CA ALA A 8 -10.92 0.82 -5.24
C ALA A 8 -11.39 0.45 -3.82
N PHE A 9 -12.38 -0.44 -3.68
CA PHE A 9 -12.86 -0.91 -2.38
C PHE A 9 -11.76 -1.61 -1.58
N GLU A 10 -11.06 -2.58 -2.18
CA GLU A 10 -9.97 -3.33 -1.53
C GLU A 10 -8.84 -2.38 -1.06
N CYS A 11 -8.48 -1.40 -1.89
CA CYS A 11 -7.48 -0.38 -1.55
C CYS A 11 -7.92 0.48 -0.36
N LEU A 12 -9.14 1.01 -0.40
CA LEU A 12 -9.68 1.88 0.66
C LEU A 12 -9.84 1.13 1.99
N SER A 13 -10.30 -0.12 1.96
CA SER A 13 -10.37 -0.97 3.16
C SER A 13 -9.01 -1.23 3.78
N TRP A 14 -7.97 -1.45 2.96
CA TRP A 14 -6.61 -1.61 3.47
C TRP A 14 -6.09 -0.33 4.15
N ILE A 15 -6.34 0.84 3.55
CA ILE A 15 -5.98 2.14 4.14
C ILE A 15 -6.68 2.33 5.49
N GLU A 16 -7.97 2.04 5.58
CA GLU A 16 -8.75 2.18 6.82
C GLU A 16 -8.17 1.33 7.97
N VAL A 17 -7.78 0.07 7.68
CA VAL A 17 -7.14 -0.80 8.67
C VAL A 17 -5.81 -0.22 9.13
N ARG A 18 -4.97 0.27 8.20
CA ARG A 18 -3.68 0.87 8.57
C ARG A 18 -3.83 2.15 9.36
N MET A 19 -4.86 2.95 9.09
CA MET A 19 -5.18 4.13 9.88
C MET A 19 -5.43 3.78 11.34
N ARG A 20 -6.24 2.75 11.61
CA ARG A 20 -6.55 2.29 12.97
C ARG A 20 -5.33 1.74 13.70
N GLU A 21 -4.46 1.00 13.02
CA GLU A 21 -3.24 0.45 13.63
C GLU A 21 -2.21 1.53 14.00
N LEU A 22 -2.27 2.68 13.32
CA LEU A 22 -1.37 3.82 13.55
C LEU A 22 -1.94 4.87 14.50
N GLU A 23 -3.18 4.66 14.96
CA GLU A 23 -3.88 5.56 15.86
C GLU A 23 -3.09 5.70 17.18
N GLY A 24 -2.83 6.95 17.59
CA GLY A 24 -2.00 7.27 18.77
C GLY A 24 -0.50 7.39 18.52
N SER A 25 -0.01 7.30 17.27
CA SER A 25 1.42 7.49 16.94
C SER A 25 1.64 8.42 15.74
N PRO A 26 1.68 9.76 15.94
CA PRO A 26 1.85 10.74 14.86
C PRO A 26 3.09 10.52 13.98
N ARG A 27 4.22 10.08 14.57
CA ARG A 27 5.43 9.77 13.81
C ARG A 27 5.25 8.62 12.82
N ARG A 28 4.44 7.60 13.16
CA ARG A 28 4.22 6.46 12.28
C ARG A 28 3.33 6.83 11.09
N TRP A 29 2.44 7.80 11.27
CA TRP A 29 1.63 8.37 10.20
C TRP A 29 2.47 9.03 9.11
N GLU A 30 3.47 9.83 9.50
CA GLU A 30 4.39 10.47 8.55
C GLU A 30 5.27 9.46 7.80
N VAL A 31 5.68 8.38 8.47
CA VAL A 31 6.40 7.28 7.81
C VAL A 31 5.53 6.60 6.76
N LEU A 32 4.29 6.25 7.11
CA LEU A 32 3.35 5.61 6.17
C LEU A 32 3.10 6.49 4.94
N LYS A 33 2.88 7.81 5.11
CA LYS A 33 2.69 8.73 3.99
C LYS A 33 3.87 8.73 3.02
N ARG A 34 5.10 8.68 3.56
CA ARG A 34 6.32 8.60 2.74
C ARG A 34 6.36 7.30 1.96
N GLU A 35 6.16 6.17 2.62
CA GLU A 35 6.17 4.84 1.99
C GLU A 35 5.11 4.70 0.89
N VAL A 36 3.90 5.23 1.11
CA VAL A 36 2.83 5.25 0.09
C VAL A 36 3.23 6.13 -1.09
N SER A 37 3.82 7.29 -0.85
CA SER A 37 4.27 8.20 -1.92
C SER A 37 5.39 7.58 -2.76
N GLU A 38 6.33 6.88 -2.12
CA GLU A 38 7.40 6.13 -2.79
C GLU A 38 6.81 4.99 -3.64
N ALA A 39 5.89 4.19 -3.10
CA ALA A 39 5.24 3.11 -3.84
C ALA A 39 4.44 3.63 -5.06
N ILE A 40 3.75 4.76 -4.94
CA ILE A 40 3.07 5.41 -6.06
C ILE A 40 4.07 5.88 -7.11
N ALA A 41 5.20 6.47 -6.68
CA ALA A 41 6.25 6.87 -7.59
C ALA A 41 6.80 5.64 -8.35
N ASP A 42 7.14 4.56 -7.65
CA ASP A 42 7.66 3.32 -8.26
C ASP A 42 6.70 2.76 -9.32
N ILE A 43 5.39 2.71 -9.02
CA ILE A 43 4.37 2.30 -9.99
C ILE A 43 4.35 3.21 -11.22
N ARG A 44 4.42 4.54 -11.02
CA ARG A 44 4.41 5.53 -12.10
C ARG A 44 5.67 5.48 -12.97
N TRP A 45 6.82 5.18 -12.38
CA TRP A 45 8.10 5.03 -13.09
C TRP A 45 8.22 3.69 -13.84
N GLY A 46 7.21 2.81 -13.78
CA GLY A 46 7.19 1.55 -14.52
C GLY A 46 7.78 0.36 -13.76
N ALA A 47 8.12 0.51 -12.47
CA ALA A 47 8.54 -0.60 -11.60
C ALA A 47 7.36 -1.50 -11.16
N GLY A 48 6.17 -1.33 -11.75
CA GLY A 48 4.99 -2.17 -11.53
C GLY A 48 5.16 -3.65 -11.93
N ILE A 49 6.27 -4.02 -12.57
CA ILE A 49 6.63 -5.43 -12.83
C ILE A 49 7.12 -6.13 -11.55
N ASP A 50 7.65 -5.41 -10.56
CA ASP A 50 8.39 -6.00 -9.43
C ASP A 50 7.61 -6.05 -8.09
N PHE A 51 6.41 -5.46 -8.03
CA PHE A 51 5.63 -5.43 -6.78
C PHE A 51 5.10 -6.82 -6.39
N ARG A 52 4.73 -7.64 -7.38
CA ARG A 52 4.31 -9.05 -7.19
C ARG A 52 5.49 -9.96 -6.79
N GLU A 53 6.68 -9.67 -7.30
CA GLU A 53 7.92 -10.39 -6.99
C GLU A 53 8.40 -10.05 -5.57
N ARG A 54 8.39 -8.76 -5.17
CA ARG A 54 8.71 -8.32 -3.81
C ARG A 54 7.79 -8.90 -2.74
N LEU A 55 6.47 -8.94 -2.96
CA LEU A 55 5.52 -9.56 -2.01
C LEU A 55 5.76 -11.07 -1.83
N ARG A 56 6.19 -11.77 -2.90
CA ARG A 56 6.57 -13.19 -2.82
C ARG A 56 7.89 -13.40 -2.09
N ALA A 57 8.84 -12.48 -2.23
CA ALA A 57 10.12 -12.56 -1.53
C ALA A 57 9.97 -12.40 -0.01
N ILE A 58 9.03 -11.58 0.46
CA ILE A 58 8.76 -11.35 1.89
C ILE A 58 7.92 -12.49 2.50
N SER A 59 7.26 -13.31 1.67
CA SER A 59 6.37 -14.40 2.11
C SER A 59 7.02 -15.79 2.14
N ARG A 60 8.33 -15.90 1.90
CA ARG A 60 9.08 -17.15 2.11
C ARG A 60 9.82 -17.09 3.46
N PRO A 61 9.68 -18.11 4.32
CA PRO A 61 10.41 -18.20 5.59
C PRO A 61 11.92 -18.35 5.37
#